data_AF-A0A8S2EHX7-F1
#
_entry.id   AF-A0A8S2EHX7-F1
#
_cell.length_a   1.000
_cell.length_b   1.000
_cell.length_c   1.000
_cell.angle_alpha   90.00
_cell.angle_beta   90.00
_cell.angle_gamma   90.00
#
_symmetry.space_group_name_H-M   'P 1'
#
loop_
_entity.id
_entity.type
_entity.pdbx_description
1 polymer ?
#
loop_
_entity_poly.entity_id
_entity_poly.type
_entity_poly.pdbx_seq_one_letter_code
_entity_poly.pdbx_strand_id
1 'polypeptide(L)' 'MKGTDLPRAQWYWKSSYDPWLTNGIEEWTKYSDIESEIIEEAFNGKNATTKGGTDLLQRSKYPDEQEVLLPPGTTFTIIE' A
#
# COMPACT_ATOMS: atom_id res chain seq x y z
N MET A 1 -27.63 -18.54 -9.99
CA MET A 1 -26.98 -17.26 -10.30
C MET A 1 -25.55 -17.35 -9.79
N LYS A 2 -24.55 -17.53 -10.67
CA LYS A 2 -23.14 -17.45 -10.25
C LYS A 2 -22.83 -15.96 -10.12
N GLY A 3 -22.74 -15.47 -8.88
CA GLY A 3 -22.21 -14.12 -8.62
C GLY A 3 -20.82 -14.04 -9.22
N THR A 4 -20.64 -13.16 -10.18
CA THR A 4 -19.32 -12.86 -10.74
C THR A 4 -18.61 -11.91 -9.79
N ASP A 5 -18.23 -12.41 -8.62
CA ASP A 5 -17.17 -11.77 -7.85
C ASP A 5 -15.89 -11.96 -8.66
N LEU A 6 -15.48 -10.89 -9.34
CA LEU A 6 -14.14 -10.84 -9.92
C LEU A 6 -13.15 -10.98 -8.76
N PRO A 7 -12.08 -11.79 -8.90
CA PRO A 7 -11.09 -11.93 -7.85
C PRO A 7 -10.50 -10.55 -7.53
N ARG A 8 -10.68 -10.11 -6.28
CA ARG A 8 -10.16 -8.83 -5.78
C ARG A 8 -8.63 -8.85 -5.85
N ALA A 9 -8.01 -7.70 -6.12
CA ALA A 9 -6.56 -7.59 -6.14
C ALA A 9 -5.98 -8.00 -4.78
N GLN A 10 -5.00 -8.90 -4.78
CA GLN A 10 -4.34 -9.37 -3.55
C GLN A 10 -2.98 -8.70 -3.42
N TRP A 11 -2.81 -7.92 -2.36
CA TRP A 11 -1.58 -7.18 -2.11
C TRP A 11 -0.67 -7.94 -1.14
N TYR A 12 0.64 -7.83 -1.39
CA TYR A 12 1.70 -8.42 -0.58
C TYR A 12 2.80 -7.39 -0.34
N TRP A 13 3.56 -7.58 0.72
CA TRP A 13 4.81 -6.85 0.96
C TRP A 13 5.95 -7.83 1.22
N LYS A 14 7.14 -7.39 0.84
CA LYS A 14 8.39 -8.15 1.00
C LYS A 14 9.17 -7.56 2.16
N SER A 15 9.40 -8.35 3.20
CA SER A 15 10.43 -8.07 4.21
C SER A 15 11.71 -8.77 3.81
N SER A 16 12.82 -8.04 3.73
CA SER A 16 14.14 -8.65 3.84
C SER A 16 14.76 -8.20 5.15
N TYR A 17 15.16 -9.14 5.99
CA TYR A 17 15.91 -8.82 7.22
C TYR A 17 17.22 -8.08 6.90
N ASP A 18 17.87 -8.48 5.80
CA ASP A 18 19.02 -7.78 5.23
C ASP A 18 18.71 -7.39 3.77
N PRO A 19 18.44 -6.11 3.47
CA PRO A 19 18.09 -5.66 2.13
C PRO A 19 19.26 -5.69 1.14
N TRP A 20 20.49 -5.91 1.59
CA TRP A 20 21.68 -6.02 0.73
C TRP A 20 22.07 -7.47 0.43
N LEU A 21 21.42 -8.45 1.08
CA LEU A 21 21.67 -9.86 0.84
C LEU A 21 20.97 -10.33 -0.44
N THR A 22 21.73 -10.53 -1.52
CA THR A 22 21.18 -10.89 -2.83
C THR A 22 20.64 -12.32 -2.93
N ASN A 23 20.98 -13.19 -1.97
CA ASN A 23 20.57 -14.61 -1.92
C ASN A 23 19.75 -14.94 -0.65
N GLY A 24 19.13 -13.93 -0.02
CA GLY A 24 18.25 -14.16 1.13
C GLY A 24 16.99 -14.95 0.77
N ILE A 25 16.42 -15.65 1.74
CA ILE A 25 15.08 -16.24 1.59
C ILE A 25 14.08 -15.08 1.55
N GLU A 26 13.35 -14.97 0.44
CA GLU A 26 12.32 -13.95 0.29
C GLU A 26 11.05 -14.39 1.01
N GLU A 27 10.68 -13.66 2.06
CA GLU A 27 9.41 -13.85 2.76
C GLU A 27 8.41 -12.77 2.31
N TRP A 28 7.39 -13.21 1.59
CA TRP A 28 6.28 -12.38 1.16
C TRP A 28 5.14 -12.51 2.17
N THR A 29 4.77 -11.39 2.78
CA THR A 29 3.66 -11.35 3.74
C THR A 29 2.43 -10.75 3.07
N LYS A 30 1.30 -11.44 3.23
CA LYS A 30 0.00 -11.03 2.69
C LYS A 30 -0.58 -9.90 3.54
N TYR A 31 -1.07 -8.83 2.91
CA TYR A 31 -1.88 -7.84 3.60
C TYR A 31 -3.26 -8.41 3.97
N SER A 32 -3.82 -7.96 5.09
CA SER A 32 -5.20 -8.27 5.47
C SER A 32 -6.22 -7.70 4.47
N ASP A 33 -7.48 -8.11 4.59
CA ASP A 33 -8.54 -7.66 3.69
C ASP A 33 -8.75 -6.13 3.78
N ILE A 34 -8.69 -5.57 4.99
CA ILE A 34 -8.84 -4.13 5.22
C ILE A 34 -7.65 -3.35 4.66
N GLU A 35 -6.41 -3.84 4.85
CA GLU A 35 -5.20 -3.21 4.31
C GLU A 35 -5.19 -3.27 2.77
N SER A 36 -5.63 -4.40 2.20
CA SER A 36 -5.75 -4.55 0.74
C SER A 36 -6.74 -3.55 0.15
N GLU A 37 -7.86 -3.29 0.83
CA GLU A 37 -8.85 -2.28 0.43
C GLU A 37 -8.29 -0.86 0.48
N ILE A 38 -7.50 -0.54 1.52
CA ILE A 38 -6.81 0.75 1.64
C ILE A 38 -5.86 0.97 0.46
N ILE A 39 -5.03 -0.02 0.17
CA ILE A 39 -4.04 0.06 -0.92
C ILE A 39 -4.76 0.20 -2.27
N GLU A 40 -5.84 -0.55 -2.49
CA GLU A 40 -6.64 -0.48 -3.71
C GLU A 40 -7.33 0.88 -3.88
N GLU A 41 -7.90 1.47 -2.82
CA GLU A 41 -8.46 2.82 -2.86
C GLU A 41 -7.39 3.88 -3.16
N ALA A 42 -6.21 3.74 -2.56
CA ALA A 42 -5.09 4.64 -2.76
C ALA A 42 -4.55 4.57 -4.18
N PHE A 43 -4.37 3.35 -4.70
CA PHE A 43 -3.98 3.12 -6.09
C PHE A 43 -4.98 3.73 -7.08
N ASN A 44 -6.27 3.67 -6.77
CA ASN A 44 -7.33 4.25 -7.60
C ASN A 44 -7.53 5.77 -7.37
N GLY A 45 -6.76 6.40 -6.47
CA GLY A 45 -6.72 7.85 -6.30
C GLY A 45 -7.98 8.47 -5.68
N LYS A 46 -8.78 7.71 -4.92
CA LYS A 46 -10.09 8.21 -4.44
C LYS A 46 -10.02 9.23 -3.30
N ASN A 47 -8.87 9.37 -2.60
CA ASN A 47 -8.72 10.23 -1.41
C ASN A 47 -7.36 10.97 -1.37
N ALA A 48 -6.99 11.66 -2.45
CA ALA A 48 -5.68 12.29 -2.56
C ALA A 48 -5.55 13.64 -1.82
N THR A 49 -4.77 13.70 -0.73
CA THR A 49 -4.42 14.94 0.01
C THR A 49 -3.10 15.56 -0.47
N THR A 50 -2.12 14.71 -0.82
CA THR A 50 -0.96 15.04 -1.65
C THR A 50 -1.28 14.60 -3.09
N LYS A 51 -0.74 15.22 -4.16
CA LYS A 51 -1.01 14.76 -5.55
C LYS A 51 -0.73 13.24 -5.68
N GLY A 52 -1.79 12.43 -5.64
CA GLY A 52 -1.74 10.97 -5.71
C GLY A 52 -1.64 10.21 -4.39
N GLY A 53 -1.41 10.85 -3.23
CA GLY A 53 -1.23 10.14 -1.93
C GLY A 53 -2.50 10.10 -1.08
N THR A 54 -2.80 8.95 -0.47
CA THR A 54 -4.02 8.73 0.35
C THR A 54 -3.77 8.90 1.84
N ASP A 55 -4.59 9.73 2.48
CA ASP A 55 -4.58 9.92 3.94
C ASP A 55 -5.07 8.66 4.67
N LEU A 56 -4.30 8.18 5.65
CA LEU A 56 -4.61 7.00 6.44
C LEU A 56 -5.19 7.31 7.83
N LEU A 57 -5.46 8.57 8.17
CA LEU A 57 -5.89 8.99 9.52
C LEU A 57 -7.03 8.14 10.11
N GLN A 58 -8.05 7.82 9.30
CA GLN A 58 -9.24 7.08 9.76
C GLN A 58 -9.03 5.55 9.83
N ARG A 59 -7.92 5.04 9.31
CA ARG A 59 -7.68 3.60 9.11
C ARG A 59 -6.39 3.10 9.76
N SER A 60 -5.46 3.99 10.08
CA SER A 60 -4.21 3.63 10.73
C SER A 60 -4.44 3.18 12.17
N LYS A 61 -3.59 2.25 12.62
CA LYS A 61 -3.49 1.88 14.03
C LYS A 61 -2.90 3.01 14.89
N TYR A 62 -2.19 3.95 14.26
CA TYR A 62 -1.49 5.06 14.90
C TYR A 62 -1.91 6.39 14.25
N PRO A 63 -3.13 6.88 14.50
CA PRO A 63 -3.67 8.04 13.80
C PRO A 63 -2.88 9.34 14.05
N ASP A 64 -2.22 9.44 15.20
CA ASP A 64 -1.42 10.62 15.57
C ASP A 64 -0.15 10.79 14.71
N GLU A 65 0.26 9.76 13.96
CA GLU A 65 1.44 9.78 13.08
C GLU A 65 1.18 10.46 11.72
N GLN A 66 -0.06 10.83 11.41
CA GLN A 66 -0.44 11.57 10.19
C GLN A 66 0.08 10.90 8.90
N GLU A 67 -0.08 9.58 8.82
CA GLU A 67 0.43 8.76 7.73
C GLU A 67 -0.26 9.07 6.39
N VAL A 68 0.53 9.12 5.31
CA VAL A 68 0.06 9.24 3.93
C VAL A 68 0.64 8.11 3.09
N LEU A 69 -0.23 7.32 2.45
CA LEU A 69 0.17 6.23 1.55
C LEU A 69 0.34 6.74 0.12
N LEU A 70 1.54 6.59 -0.43
CA LEU A 70 1.82 6.91 -1.82
C LEU A 70 1.66 5.66 -2.70
N PRO A 71 0.94 5.73 -3.82
CA PRO A 71 0.78 4.59 -4.70
C PRO A 71 2.10 4.23 -5.40
N PRO A 72 2.30 2.95 -5.78
CA PRO A 72 3.45 2.53 -6.58
C PRO A 72 3.60 3.36 -7.87
N GLY A 73 4.84 3.71 -8.22
CA GLY A 73 5.15 4.52 -9.41
C GLY A 73 5.01 6.03 -9.21
N THR A 74 4.71 6.50 -7.99
CA THR A 74 4.79 7.93 -7.66
C THR A 74 6.20 8.45 -7.93
N THR A 75 6.30 9.59 -8.63
CA THR A 75 7.57 10.24 -8.97
C THR A 75 7.69 11.59 -8.27
N PHE A 76 8.93 11.97 -7.95
CA PHE A 76 9.24 13.22 -7.26
C PHE A 76 10.32 13.99 -8.01
N THR A 77 10.18 15.31 -8.07
CA THR A 77 11.29 16.21 -8.39
C THR A 77 11.99 16.54 -7.07
N ILE A 78 13.27 16.19 -6.96
CA ILE A 78 14.08 16.51 -5.78
C ILE A 78 14.50 17.97 -5.87
N ILE A 79 14.16 18.75 -4.86
CA ILE A 79 14.58 20.14 -4.67
C ILE A 79 15.30 20.26 -3.32
N GLU A 80 16.37 21.04 -3.30
CA GLU A 80 17.19 21.35 -2.11
C GLU A 80 16.67 22.59 -1.37
#